data_AF-A0A326U8X8-F1
#
_entry.id   AF-A0A326U8X8-F1
#
_cell.length_a   1.000
_cell.length_b   1.000
_cell.length_c   1.000
_cell.angle_alpha   90.00
_cell.angle_beta   90.00
_cell.angle_gamma   90.00
#
_symmetry.space_group_name_H-M   'P 1'
#
loop_
_entity.id
_entity.type
_entity.pdbx_description
1 polymer ?
#
loop_
_entity_poly.entity_id
_entity_poly.type
_entity_poly.pdbx_seq_one_letter_code
_entity_poly.pdbx_strand_id
1 'polypeptide(L)' 'MLRDPRLTKDRRKLEAARDKVLAEQALEYPHLLLVDPPDHSRLWRLVSKAFTPKMIEQLRPRIQKRPA' A
#
# COMPACT_ATOMS: atom_id res chain seq x y z
N MET A 1 0.37 5.36 -7.78
CA MET A 1 -0.98 5.48 -8.37
C MET A 1 -0.93 5.08 -9.82
N LEU A 2 -1.87 4.25 -10.28
CA LEU A 2 -2.04 4.01 -11.71
C LEU A 2 -2.43 5.34 -12.39
N ARG A 3 -1.88 5.60 -13.58
CA ARG A 3 -2.17 6.82 -14.35
C ARG A 3 -3.41 6.68 -15.22
N ASP A 4 -3.75 5.45 -15.62
CA ASP A 4 -4.96 5.13 -16.39
C ASP A 4 -6.07 4.67 -15.42
N PRO A 5 -7.22 5.38 -15.34
CA PRO A 5 -8.34 5.02 -14.47
C PRO A 5 -8.98 3.66 -14.77
N ARG A 6 -8.74 3.08 -15.95
CA ARG A 6 -9.28 1.76 -16.35
C ARG A 6 -8.48 0.61 -15.75
N LEU A 7 -7.28 0.87 -15.26
CA LEU A 7 -6.44 -0.11 -14.59
C LEU A 7 -6.75 -0.10 -13.09
N THR A 8 -6.75 -1.29 -12.47
CA THR A 8 -6.93 -1.45 -11.02
C THR A 8 -5.82 -2.29 -10.41
N LYS A 9 -5.38 -1.91 -9.21
CA LYS A 9 -4.53 -2.77 -8.35
C LYS A 9 -5.34 -3.61 -7.38
N ASP A 10 -6.60 -3.22 -7.19
CA ASP A 10 -7.49 -3.78 -6.20
C ASP A 10 -8.20 -4.99 -6.80
N ARG A 11 -7.66 -6.18 -6.52
CA ARG A 11 -8.22 -7.45 -7.01
C ARG A 11 -9.67 -7.64 -6.57
N ARG A 12 -10.10 -7.06 -5.43
CA ARG A 12 -11.50 -7.13 -4.96
C ARG A 12 -12.48 -6.49 -5.95
N LYS A 13 -12.03 -5.52 -6.75
CA LYS A 13 -12.83 -4.92 -7.83
C LYS A 13 -12.97 -5.82 -9.06
N LEU A 14 -12.10 -6.82 -9.17
CA LEU A 14 -12.14 -7.86 -10.20
C LEU A 14 -12.94 -9.10 -9.73
N GLU A 15 -12.95 -9.39 -8.43
CA GLU A 15 -13.67 -10.52 -7.80
C GLU A 15 -15.20 -10.47 -7.94
N ALA A 16 -15.78 -9.39 -8.47
CA ALA A 16 -17.18 -9.42 -8.93
C ALA A 16 -17.38 -10.38 -10.12
N ALA A 17 -16.31 -10.85 -10.76
CA ALA A 17 -16.33 -11.68 -11.97
C ALA A 17 -15.76 -13.11 -11.82
N ARG A 18 -15.26 -13.54 -10.65
CA ARG A 18 -14.70 -14.89 -10.46
C ARG A 18 -15.05 -15.47 -9.09
N ASP A 19 -15.24 -16.78 -9.06
CA ASP A 19 -15.77 -17.57 -7.94
C ASP A 19 -15.28 -17.16 -6.55
N LYS A 20 -16.24 -16.98 -5.62
CA LYS A 20 -16.09 -16.58 -4.21
C LYS A 20 -14.97 -17.30 -3.43
N VAL A 21 -14.61 -18.52 -3.82
CA VAL A 21 -13.60 -19.35 -3.15
C VAL A 21 -12.18 -18.76 -3.34
N LEU A 22 -11.90 -18.11 -4.46
CA LEU A 22 -10.63 -17.42 -4.68
C LEU A 22 -10.57 -16.08 -3.94
N ALA A 23 -11.72 -15.38 -3.85
CA ALA A 23 -11.88 -14.13 -3.13
C ALA A 23 -11.59 -14.26 -1.63
N GLU A 24 -12.00 -15.38 -1.02
CA GLU A 24 -11.76 -15.67 0.40
C GLU A 24 -10.27 -15.90 0.70
N GLN A 25 -9.51 -16.48 -0.23
CA GLN A 25 -8.05 -16.61 -0.12
C GLN A 25 -7.31 -15.30 -0.43
N ALA A 26 -7.95 -14.37 -1.15
CA ALA A 26 -7.39 -13.07 -1.52
C ALA A 26 -7.54 -12.00 -0.43
N LEU A 27 -8.01 -12.36 0.77
CA LEU A 27 -7.99 -11.46 1.94
C LEU A 27 -6.58 -11.35 2.54
N GLU A 28 -5.62 -10.96 1.70
CA GLU A 28 -4.52 -10.12 2.16
C GLU A 28 -5.16 -8.82 2.64
N TYR A 29 -4.90 -8.44 3.89
CA TYR A 29 -5.35 -7.16 4.44
C TYR A 29 -5.07 -6.03 3.43
N PRO A 30 -6.05 -5.14 3.18
CA PRO A 30 -5.88 -4.05 2.24
C PRO A 30 -4.69 -3.19 2.67
N HIS A 31 -3.62 -3.22 1.88
CA HIS A 31 -2.41 -2.47 2.13
C HIS A 31 -2.13 -1.49 1.00
N LEU A 32 -1.35 -0.44 1.31
CA LEU A 32 -1.11 0.72 0.44
C LEU A 32 -0.70 0.39 -1.00
N LEU A 33 -0.08 -0.77 -1.24
CA LEU A 33 0.39 -1.16 -2.56
C LEU A 33 -0.69 -1.77 -3.46
N LEU A 34 -1.75 -2.33 -2.88
CA LEU A 34 -2.80 -3.09 -3.58
C LEU A 34 -4.16 -2.39 -3.61
N VAL A 35 -4.33 -1.26 -2.93
CA VAL A 35 -5.58 -0.50 -2.97
C VAL A 35 -5.54 0.66 -3.96
N ASP A 36 -6.68 0.90 -4.60
CA ASP A 36 -6.90 2.08 -5.44
C ASP A 36 -7.38 3.28 -4.60
N PRO A 37 -7.49 4.49 -5.19
CA PRO A 37 -8.29 5.56 -4.61
C PRO A 37 -9.76 5.13 -4.41
N PRO A 38 -10.44 5.68 -3.38
CA PRO A 38 -9.95 6.63 -2.38
C PRO A 38 -9.21 5.97 -1.19
N ASP A 39 -9.20 4.64 -1.08
CA ASP A 39 -8.66 3.96 0.11
C ASP A 39 -7.14 4.15 0.24
N HIS A 40 -6.42 4.15 -0.88
CA HIS A 40 -4.99 4.48 -0.86
C HIS A 40 -4.73 5.87 -0.24
N SER A 41 -5.48 6.91 -0.63
CA SER A 41 -5.23 8.25 -0.11
C SER A 41 -5.59 8.35 1.37
N ARG A 42 -6.61 7.60 1.83
CA ARG A 42 -6.95 7.47 3.26
C ARG A 42 -5.81 6.82 4.05
N LEU A 43 -5.33 5.66 3.61
CA LEU A 43 -4.22 4.95 4.27
C LEU A 43 -2.94 5.79 4.26
N TRP A 44 -2.63 6.45 3.14
CA TRP A 44 -1.42 7.29 3.02
C TRP A 44 -1.48 8.47 3.99
N ARG A 45 -2.65 9.09 4.16
CA ARG A 45 -2.83 10.19 5.11
C ARG A 45 -2.53 9.78 6.55
N LEU A 46 -2.80 8.52 6.93
CA LEU A 46 -2.51 8.01 8.26
C LEU A 46 -1.01 7.84 8.51
N VAL A 47 -0.28 7.33 7.51
CA VAL A 47 1.14 6.97 7.71
C VAL A 47 2.13 8.06 7.30
N SER A 48 1.77 8.94 6.37
CA SER A 48 2.71 9.87 5.71
C SER A 48 3.47 10.79 6.67
N LYS A 49 2.88 11.16 7.81
CA LYS A 49 3.52 12.00 8.83
C LYS A 49 4.78 11.35 9.45
N ALA A 50 4.88 10.02 9.44
CA ALA A 50 6.04 9.30 9.93
C ALA A 50 7.22 9.31 8.94
N PHE A 51 6.99 9.65 7.66
CA PHE A 51 7.97 9.56 6.58
C PHE A 51 8.41 10.93 6.05
N THR A 52 8.50 11.94 6.91
CA THR A 52 9.04 13.26 6.51
C THR A 52 10.57 13.19 6.32
N PRO A 53 11.17 14.08 5.50
CA PRO A 53 12.62 14.11 5.32
C PRO A 53 13.40 14.17 6.64
N LYS A 54 12.91 14.97 7.60
CA LYS A 54 13.49 15.08 8.94
C LYS A 54 13.45 13.76 9.71
N MET A 55 12.34 13.02 9.67
CA MET A 55 12.22 11.72 10.34
C MET A 55 13.13 10.66 9.71
N ILE A 56 13.26 10.67 8.38
CA ILE A 56 14.15 9.76 7.68
C ILE A 56 15.62 10.05 8.01
N GLU A 57 16.05 11.31 8.04
CA GLU A 57 17.43 11.66 8.39
C GLU A 57 17.80 11.25 9.83
N GLN A 58 16.84 11.27 10.77
CA GLN A 58 17.06 10.76 12.13
C GLN A 58 17.36 9.25 12.18
N LEU A 59 16.97 8.48 11.15
CA LEU A 59 17.29 7.05 11.05
C LEU A 59 18.70 6.79 10.51
N ARG A 60 19.33 7.76 9.84
CA ARG A 60 20.64 7.60 9.18
C ARG A 60 21.72 7.01 10.10
N PRO A 61 21.94 7.49 11.35
CA PRO A 61 22.98 6.93 12.21
C PRO A 61 22.74 5.48 12.60
N ARG A 62 21.48 5.03 12.66
CA ARG A 62 21.15 3.62 12.97
C ARG A 62 21.39 2.72 11.75
N ILE A 63 21.01 3.18 10.56
CA ILE A 63 21.18 2.45 9.31
C ILE A 63 22.68 2.24 9.01
N GLN A 64 23.49 3.31 9.17
CA GLN A 64 24.93 3.27 8.89
C GLN A 64 25.74 2.44 9.89
N LYS A 65 25.19 2.14 11.08
CA LYS A 65 25.85 1.32 12.10
C LYS A 65 25.76 -0.18 11.84
N ARG A 66 24.92 -0.62 10.89
CA ARG A 66 24.78 -2.06 10.59
C ARG A 66 26.04 -2.55 9.88
N PRO A 67 26.86 -3.44 10.48
CA PRO A 67 27.98 -4.04 9.77
C PRO A 67 27.45 -4.87 8.59
N ALA A 68 28.21 -4.86 7.49
CA ALA A 68 27.92 -5.63 6.29
C ALA A 68 27.92 -7.14 6.57
#